data_AF-A0A9P6JSX2-F1
#
_entry.id   AF-A0A9P6JSX2-F1
#
_cell.length_a   1.000
_cell.length_b   1.000
_cell.length_c   1.000
_cell.angle_alpha   90.00
_cell.angle_beta   90.00
_cell.angle_gamma   90.00
#
_symmetry.space_group_name_H-M   'P 1'
#
loop_
_entity.id
_entity.type
_entity.pdbx_description
1 polymer ?
#
loop_
_entity_poly.entity_id
_entity_poly.type
_entity_poly.pdbx_seq_one_letter_code
_entity_poly.pdbx_strand_id
1 'polypeptide(L)'
;MAFLRFLRRRTLFRVFLGAAALYILLYGLPDALVRHSAEPAPVKKQPQYIHPTAVNFSAFPPPPPPTRKPLLPPPPPPPPPVLGKHRYRKDGLVEVNEEGPHPIYELIARAEKEWSEKLGRASTTLKEAVEEYQRRYKRMPPKGFNLWWNYASKHNVQLPDEYDTIFHDLEPFWGLDPEDLHKIQAEAEKKIDSYTVGKNETEGNIGVLTYTFSEGRYDQLIVGSKEIIKLFQQIQDVLPLFRMTISPHDGPNRLTDHGIMQAVLKAAASGTYLKRSALPKKKELGWVSACPPTSLARQNPIDLDNPPPWPTKKTFIYNHAQTMNPCDHPDLFHHHGQFLSHNSGPGPQDVVVPEFSYCSTVLHHNIRFPVPYGWVEDILPRSDDPPFEEKLDERLLWRGSNTGMFHSSTSRWEHSHRDFLVAFSNDLSGKAKVLNPVKSVNEQVGVFKEFKRANLNPALLDIAFAGQPLACSASTCDTLRAIYPWREYQSLGEAGQYKYVLDVDGNGWSGRFKRLITSNSLIFKSTIYPEWFVDRVQPWVHYVPVQVDLSDLHDSLLFFRGDPNGDGAHEDLARKIAHTGRLWSKTFWRKEDLISYLFRLTLEFARLLSDDRDAMTYRL
;
A
#
# COMPACT_ATOMS: atom_id res chain seq x y z
N MET A 1 -52.47 38.86 -18.26
CA MET A 1 -53.40 38.14 -17.36
C MET A 1 -52.92 36.74 -16.89
N ALA A 2 -51.66 36.34 -17.09
CA ALA A 2 -51.15 35.04 -16.62
C ALA A 2 -50.40 35.10 -15.26
N PHE A 3 -49.91 36.26 -14.86
CA PHE A 3 -49.06 36.41 -13.66
C PHE A 3 -49.84 36.41 -12.32
N LEU A 4 -51.10 36.88 -12.32
CA LEU A 4 -51.96 36.87 -11.11
C LEU A 4 -52.58 35.50 -10.77
N ARG A 5 -52.59 34.53 -11.71
CA ARG A 5 -53.12 33.17 -11.45
C ARG A 5 -52.08 32.24 -10.80
N PHE A 6 -50.79 32.51 -10.97
CA PHE A 6 -49.72 31.67 -10.42
C PHE A 6 -49.46 31.96 -8.93
N LEU A 7 -49.53 33.22 -8.50
CA LEU A 7 -49.36 33.60 -7.08
C LEU A 7 -50.50 33.11 -6.18
N ARG A 8 -51.72 32.94 -6.68
CA ARG A 8 -52.86 32.41 -5.89
C ARG A 8 -52.76 30.91 -5.59
N ARG A 9 -52.08 30.11 -6.44
CA ARG A 9 -51.94 28.65 -6.22
C ARG A 9 -50.89 28.28 -5.18
N ARG A 10 -49.81 29.06 -5.04
CA ARG A 10 -48.77 28.81 -4.01
C ARG A 10 -49.24 29.12 -2.58
N THR A 11 -50.12 30.11 -2.41
CA THR A 11 -50.67 30.46 -1.08
C THR A 11 -51.69 29.42 -0.61
N LEU A 12 -52.54 28.90 -1.51
CA LEU A 12 -53.51 27.85 -1.19
C LEU A 12 -52.84 26.51 -0.83
N PHE A 13 -51.74 26.15 -1.50
CA PHE A 13 -51.03 24.89 -1.23
C PHE A 13 -50.28 24.89 0.11
N ARG A 14 -49.72 26.05 0.52
CA ARG A 14 -49.06 26.20 1.83
C ARG A 14 -50.04 26.21 3.00
N VAL A 15 -51.24 26.76 2.80
CA VAL A 15 -52.32 26.70 3.82
C VAL A 15 -52.86 25.28 3.99
N PHE A 16 -52.95 24.49 2.92
CA PHE A 16 -53.39 23.09 3.00
C PHE A 16 -52.38 22.16 3.70
N LEU A 17 -51.08 22.33 3.43
CA LEU A 17 -50.02 21.57 4.11
C LEU A 17 -49.90 21.92 5.60
N GLY A 18 -50.08 23.20 5.95
CA GLY A 18 -50.13 23.64 7.34
C GLY A 18 -51.33 23.06 8.12
N ALA A 19 -52.51 23.01 7.49
CA ALA A 19 -53.71 22.45 8.10
C ALA A 19 -53.63 20.92 8.27
N ALA A 20 -53.03 20.20 7.31
CA ALA A 20 -52.85 18.74 7.39
C ALA A 20 -51.85 18.33 8.49
N ALA A 21 -50.75 19.07 8.65
CA ALA A 21 -49.78 18.83 9.73
C ALA A 21 -50.38 19.11 11.12
N LEU A 22 -51.21 20.15 11.25
CA LEU A 22 -51.89 20.49 12.50
C LEU A 22 -52.98 19.47 12.86
N TYR A 23 -53.65 18.86 11.87
CA TYR A 23 -54.64 17.80 12.09
C TYR A 23 -54.01 16.49 12.58
N ILE A 24 -52.85 16.11 12.01
CA ILE A 24 -52.09 14.92 12.43
C ILE A 24 -51.53 15.09 13.85
N LEU A 25 -51.13 16.31 14.22
CA LEU A 25 -50.63 16.65 15.57
C LEU A 25 -51.74 16.68 16.64
N LEU A 26 -52.97 17.06 16.28
CA LEU A 26 -54.07 17.21 17.24
C LEU A 26 -54.96 15.96 17.39
N TYR A 27 -55.05 15.09 16.39
CA TYR A 27 -56.03 13.99 16.38
C TYR A 27 -55.45 12.59 16.17
N GLY A 28 -54.14 12.45 15.95
CA GLY A 28 -53.50 11.15 15.72
C GLY A 28 -53.92 10.47 14.40
N LEU A 29 -53.19 9.43 14.01
CA LEU A 29 -53.51 8.62 12.83
C LEU A 29 -54.65 7.63 13.14
N PRO A 30 -55.63 7.43 12.25
CA PRO A 30 -56.67 6.42 12.45
C PRO A 30 -56.09 5.00 12.44
N ASP A 31 -56.52 4.17 13.39
CA ASP A 31 -56.05 2.80 13.69
C ASP A 31 -56.08 1.79 12.51
N ALA A 32 -56.66 2.14 11.37
CA ALA A 32 -56.75 1.26 10.20
C ALA A 32 -55.42 1.06 9.43
N LEU A 33 -54.35 1.78 9.80
CA LEU A 33 -53.02 1.66 9.15
C LEU A 33 -51.94 1.01 10.03
N VAL A 34 -52.29 0.57 11.25
CA VAL A 34 -51.40 -0.24 12.09
C VAL A 34 -51.72 -1.72 11.83
N ARG A 35 -51.01 -2.35 10.89
CA ARG A 35 -51.10 -3.81 10.73
C ARG A 35 -50.25 -4.51 11.77
N HIS A 36 -50.95 -5.36 12.52
CA HIS A 36 -50.52 -6.20 13.60
C HIS A 36 -49.40 -7.19 13.26
N SER A 37 -48.61 -7.44 14.32
CA SER A 37 -47.79 -8.61 14.58
C SER A 37 -48.47 -9.92 14.17
N ALA A 38 -47.73 -10.78 13.47
CA ALA A 38 -48.09 -12.18 13.27
C ALA A 38 -47.05 -13.08 13.97
N GLU A 39 -47.58 -14.08 14.66
CA GLU A 39 -46.94 -15.06 15.55
C GLU A 39 -45.82 -15.92 14.93
N PRO A 40 -45.00 -16.60 15.77
CA PRO A 40 -43.83 -17.35 15.33
C PRO A 40 -44.19 -18.74 14.79
N ALA A 41 -43.62 -19.10 13.64
CA ALA A 41 -43.69 -20.43 13.04
C ALA A 41 -42.78 -21.44 13.80
N PRO A 42 -43.05 -22.76 13.73
CA PRO A 42 -42.52 -23.74 14.67
C PRO A 42 -41.04 -24.09 14.42
N VAL A 43 -40.35 -24.39 15.51
CA VAL A 43 -38.95 -24.86 15.57
C VAL A 43 -38.80 -26.15 14.76
N LYS A 44 -38.17 -26.07 13.59
CA LYS A 44 -37.60 -27.24 12.90
C LYS A 44 -36.28 -27.61 13.56
N LYS A 45 -36.17 -28.87 13.99
CA LYS A 45 -34.98 -29.48 14.59
C LYS A 45 -33.73 -29.22 13.74
N GLN A 46 -32.64 -28.82 14.40
CA GLN A 46 -31.30 -28.73 13.84
C GLN A 46 -30.89 -30.06 13.19
N PRO A 47 -30.33 -30.07 11.97
CA PRO A 47 -29.49 -31.18 11.56
C PRO A 47 -28.14 -31.08 12.28
N GLN A 48 -27.70 -32.20 12.86
CA GLN A 48 -26.37 -32.37 13.43
C GLN A 48 -25.29 -31.98 12.42
N TYR A 49 -24.38 -31.11 12.86
CA TYR A 49 -23.11 -30.86 12.19
C TYR A 49 -22.30 -32.16 12.18
N ILE A 50 -22.15 -32.77 11.00
CA ILE A 50 -21.17 -33.81 10.74
C ILE A 50 -19.90 -33.11 10.28
N HIS A 51 -18.77 -33.39 10.94
CA HIS A 51 -17.44 -32.90 10.56
C HIS A 51 -17.15 -33.22 9.09
N PRO A 52 -16.60 -32.29 8.28
CA PRO A 52 -16.14 -32.63 6.94
C PRO A 52 -14.85 -33.45 7.06
N THR A 53 -14.95 -34.75 6.78
CA THR A 53 -13.82 -35.59 6.39
C THR A 53 -13.20 -35.03 5.11
N ALA A 54 -11.86 -35.02 5.06
CA ALA A 54 -11.07 -34.62 3.91
C ALA A 54 -11.59 -35.24 2.60
N VAL A 55 -11.81 -34.41 1.59
CA VAL A 55 -12.23 -34.84 0.25
C VAL A 55 -11.04 -35.51 -0.44
N ASN A 56 -11.16 -36.81 -0.68
CA ASN A 56 -10.24 -37.57 -1.50
C ASN A 56 -10.66 -37.45 -2.98
N PHE A 57 -9.86 -36.76 -3.80
CA PHE A 57 -10.15 -36.50 -5.22
C PHE A 57 -9.90 -37.69 -6.16
N SER A 58 -9.99 -38.93 -5.67
CA SER A 58 -9.71 -40.13 -6.46
C SER A 58 -10.88 -41.12 -6.53
N ALA A 59 -12.04 -40.72 -7.04
CA ALA A 59 -13.09 -41.67 -7.42
C ALA A 59 -14.18 -41.08 -8.34
N PHE A 60 -13.91 -40.97 -9.63
CA PHE A 60 -14.94 -41.05 -10.67
C PHE A 60 -14.44 -41.99 -11.77
N PRO A 61 -15.15 -43.10 -12.08
CA PRO A 61 -14.79 -43.93 -13.22
C PRO A 61 -15.12 -43.17 -14.52
N PRO A 62 -14.21 -43.14 -15.51
CA PRO A 62 -14.47 -42.47 -16.77
C PRO A 62 -15.55 -43.22 -17.58
N PRO A 63 -16.31 -42.52 -18.45
CA PRO A 63 -17.26 -43.15 -19.35
C PRO A 63 -16.57 -44.08 -20.36
N PRO A 64 -17.26 -45.13 -20.87
CA PRO A 64 -16.66 -46.07 -21.80
C PRO A 64 -16.29 -45.37 -23.12
N PRO A 65 -15.12 -45.69 -23.70
CA PRO A 65 -14.67 -45.02 -24.91
C PRO A 65 -15.49 -45.47 -26.13
N PRO A 66 -15.78 -44.57 -27.08
CA PRO A 66 -16.35 -44.96 -28.36
C PRO A 66 -15.32 -45.79 -29.14
N THR A 67 -15.74 -46.95 -29.65
CA THR A 67 -14.95 -47.82 -30.53
C THR A 67 -14.56 -47.09 -31.81
N ARG A 68 -13.34 -46.56 -31.86
CA ARG A 68 -12.67 -46.10 -33.09
C ARG A 68 -11.53 -47.05 -33.44
N LYS A 69 -11.44 -47.40 -34.72
CA LYS A 69 -10.34 -48.18 -35.30
C LYS A 69 -8.98 -47.55 -34.94
N PRO A 70 -7.91 -48.34 -34.74
CA PRO A 70 -6.60 -47.80 -34.37
C PRO A 70 -6.06 -46.95 -35.52
N LEU A 71 -6.03 -45.63 -35.34
CA LEU A 71 -5.14 -44.76 -36.08
C LEU A 71 -3.78 -44.81 -35.39
N LEU A 72 -2.71 -44.90 -36.18
CA LEU A 72 -1.33 -44.88 -35.71
C LEU A 72 -1.14 -43.79 -34.65
N PRO A 73 -0.39 -44.06 -33.56
CA PRO A 73 -0.14 -43.05 -32.55
C PRO A 73 0.51 -41.84 -33.23
N PRO A 74 0.02 -40.61 -32.97
CA PRO A 74 0.67 -39.42 -33.51
C PRO A 74 2.13 -39.42 -33.03
N PRO A 75 3.07 -38.97 -33.88
CA PRO A 75 4.46 -38.82 -33.46
C PRO A 75 4.50 -38.00 -32.17
N PRO A 76 5.43 -38.30 -31.25
CA PRO A 76 5.57 -37.53 -30.02
C PRO A 76 5.73 -36.05 -30.39
N PRO A 77 5.05 -35.14 -29.69
CA PRO A 77 5.17 -33.72 -29.97
C PRO A 77 6.66 -33.35 -29.91
N PRO A 78 7.13 -32.49 -30.82
CA PRO A 78 8.51 -32.03 -30.79
C PRO A 78 8.82 -31.47 -29.39
N PRO A 79 10.05 -31.67 -28.88
CA PRO A 79 10.43 -31.11 -27.59
C PRO A 79 10.16 -29.60 -27.61
N PRO A 80 9.63 -29.04 -26.51
CA PRO A 80 9.33 -27.61 -26.45
C PRO A 80 10.59 -26.81 -26.80
N PRO A 81 10.46 -25.71 -27.57
CA PRO A 81 11.60 -24.89 -27.94
C PRO A 81 12.32 -24.43 -26.68
N VAL A 82 13.66 -24.47 -26.70
CA VAL A 82 14.48 -23.90 -25.62
C VAL A 82 14.32 -22.39 -25.70
N LEU A 83 13.51 -21.83 -24.81
CA LEU A 83 13.24 -20.40 -24.76
C LEU A 83 14.43 -19.64 -24.16
N GLY A 84 14.63 -18.41 -24.64
CA GLY A 84 15.60 -17.48 -24.09
C GLY A 84 15.29 -17.11 -22.63
N LYS A 85 16.32 -16.74 -21.86
CA LYS A 85 16.14 -16.32 -20.46
C LYS A 85 16.06 -14.81 -20.33
N HIS A 86 15.21 -14.33 -19.43
CA HIS A 86 15.16 -12.92 -19.03
C HIS A 86 16.38 -12.52 -18.21
N ARG A 87 16.66 -11.21 -18.16
CA ARG A 87 17.79 -10.66 -17.38
C ARG A 87 17.29 -9.94 -16.14
N TYR A 88 17.50 -10.53 -14.96
CA TYR A 88 17.22 -9.90 -13.68
C TYR A 88 18.32 -8.91 -13.32
N ARG A 89 17.96 -7.63 -13.16
CA ARG A 89 18.85 -6.54 -12.75
C ARG A 89 18.90 -6.47 -11.22
N LYS A 90 19.93 -5.83 -10.65
CA LYS A 90 20.08 -5.70 -9.19
C LYS A 90 19.12 -4.71 -8.54
N ASP A 91 18.48 -3.88 -9.35
CA ASP A 91 17.61 -2.77 -8.96
C ASP A 91 16.12 -3.16 -8.86
N GLY A 92 15.81 -4.44 -8.96
CA GLY A 92 14.45 -4.97 -8.83
C GLY A 92 13.68 -5.12 -10.14
N LEU A 93 14.28 -4.77 -11.28
CA LEU A 93 13.67 -4.93 -12.61
C LEU A 93 14.16 -6.20 -13.33
N VAL A 94 13.26 -6.83 -14.08
CA VAL A 94 13.59 -7.90 -15.04
C VAL A 94 13.47 -7.34 -16.45
N GLU A 95 14.54 -7.42 -17.24
CA GLU A 95 14.54 -7.09 -18.66
C GLU A 95 14.04 -8.28 -19.49
N VAL A 96 13.07 -8.01 -20.35
CA VAL A 96 12.45 -9.01 -21.22
C VAL A 96 13.44 -9.45 -22.28
N ASN A 97 13.42 -10.76 -22.54
CA ASN A 97 14.07 -11.39 -23.68
C ASN A 97 12.96 -11.79 -24.65
N GLU A 98 12.95 -11.23 -25.85
CA GLU A 98 11.91 -11.45 -26.86
C GLU A 98 11.85 -12.92 -27.33
N GLU A 99 12.96 -13.65 -27.21
CA GLU A 99 13.06 -15.09 -27.49
C GLU A 99 12.65 -15.96 -26.30
N GLY A 100 12.34 -15.34 -25.15
CA GLY A 100 11.90 -15.99 -23.92
C GLY A 100 10.38 -16.09 -23.80
N PRO A 101 9.87 -16.73 -22.73
CA PRO A 101 8.45 -16.74 -22.42
C PRO A 101 7.94 -15.33 -22.07
N HIS A 102 6.64 -15.17 -21.84
CA HIS A 102 6.16 -13.93 -21.23
C HIS A 102 6.64 -13.85 -19.77
N PRO A 103 7.29 -12.75 -19.33
CA PRO A 103 7.97 -12.67 -18.04
C PRO A 103 7.04 -12.84 -16.84
N ILE A 104 5.76 -12.46 -16.96
CA ILE A 104 4.78 -12.57 -15.88
C ILE A 104 4.58 -14.04 -15.43
N TYR A 105 4.73 -15.03 -16.32
CA TYR A 105 4.71 -16.44 -15.89
C TYR A 105 5.85 -16.76 -14.91
N GLU A 106 7.07 -16.35 -15.24
CA GLU A 106 8.24 -16.55 -14.36
C GLU A 106 8.10 -15.76 -13.06
N LEU A 107 7.56 -14.54 -13.12
CA LEU A 107 7.35 -13.67 -11.96
C LEU A 107 6.34 -14.27 -10.97
N ILE A 108 5.20 -14.77 -11.47
CA ILE A 108 4.20 -15.46 -10.64
C ILE A 108 4.80 -16.72 -10.02
N ALA A 109 5.41 -17.60 -10.82
CA ALA A 109 5.98 -18.85 -10.34
C ALA A 109 7.09 -18.62 -9.29
N ARG A 110 7.96 -17.65 -9.52
CA ARG A 110 9.00 -17.24 -8.56
C ARG A 110 8.38 -16.73 -7.26
N ALA A 111 7.42 -15.82 -7.35
CA ALA A 111 6.82 -15.20 -6.17
C ALA A 111 6.02 -16.21 -5.34
N GLU A 112 5.33 -17.16 -5.98
CA GLU A 112 4.63 -18.25 -5.29
C GLU A 112 5.60 -19.16 -4.53
N LYS A 113 6.75 -19.48 -5.14
CA LYS A 113 7.81 -20.24 -4.49
C LYS A 113 8.37 -19.48 -3.27
N GLU A 114 8.76 -18.23 -3.45
CA GLU A 114 9.28 -17.38 -2.37
C GLU A 114 8.27 -17.23 -1.23
N TRP A 115 6.99 -17.08 -1.54
CA TRP A 115 5.90 -17.00 -0.56
C TRP A 115 5.71 -18.32 0.21
N SER A 116 5.71 -19.45 -0.49
CA SER A 116 5.59 -20.77 0.15
C SER A 116 6.79 -21.07 1.06
N GLU A 117 8.00 -20.73 0.63
CA GLU A 117 9.22 -20.87 1.44
C GLU A 117 9.15 -19.97 2.68
N LYS A 118 8.68 -18.71 2.54
CA LYS A 118 8.47 -17.77 3.65
C LYS A 118 7.48 -18.29 4.69
N LEU A 119 6.37 -18.87 4.25
CA LEU A 119 5.39 -19.49 5.15
C LEU A 119 5.97 -20.73 5.85
N GLY A 120 6.71 -21.57 5.12
CA GLY A 120 7.26 -22.82 5.65
C GLY A 120 8.37 -22.65 6.69
N ARG A 121 9.04 -21.49 6.71
CA ARG A 121 10.13 -21.17 7.65
C ARG A 121 9.69 -20.38 8.89
N ALA A 122 8.40 -20.05 8.99
CA ALA A 122 7.87 -19.27 10.11
C ALA A 122 8.00 -20.04 11.44
N SER A 123 8.50 -19.38 12.47
CA SER A 123 8.65 -19.94 13.81
C SER A 123 7.31 -20.37 14.37
N THR A 124 7.28 -21.54 15.01
CA THR A 124 6.09 -22.12 15.64
C THR A 124 6.19 -22.15 17.16
N THR A 125 7.39 -21.95 17.71
CA THR A 125 7.65 -21.88 19.14
C THR A 125 8.39 -20.61 19.53
N LEU A 126 8.27 -20.20 20.80
CA LEU A 126 9.00 -19.06 21.35
C LEU A 126 10.52 -19.23 21.18
N LYS A 127 11.03 -20.45 21.39
CA LYS A 127 12.45 -20.75 21.24
C LYS A 127 12.93 -20.55 19.80
N GLU A 128 12.21 -21.10 18.83
CA GLU A 128 12.49 -20.90 17.40
C GLU A 128 12.48 -19.41 17.03
N ALA A 129 11.49 -18.65 17.52
CA ALA A 129 11.40 -17.22 17.25
C ALA A 129 12.56 -16.41 17.84
N VAL A 130 13.07 -16.80 19.02
CA VAL A 130 14.28 -16.19 19.62
C VAL A 130 15.52 -16.52 18.79
N GLU A 131 15.68 -17.78 18.37
CA GLU A 131 16.80 -18.24 17.55
C GLU A 131 16.79 -17.56 16.17
N GLU A 132 15.62 -17.47 15.54
CA GLU A 132 15.44 -16.79 14.25
C GLU A 132 15.69 -15.30 14.38
N TYR A 133 15.19 -14.64 15.44
CA TYR A 133 15.50 -13.24 15.72
C TYR A 133 17.01 -12.99 15.82
N GLN A 134 17.73 -13.84 16.57
CA GLN A 134 19.18 -13.72 16.72
C GLN A 134 19.91 -14.00 15.40
N ARG A 135 19.46 -15.00 14.63
CA ARG A 135 20.02 -15.31 13.31
C ARG A 135 19.85 -14.12 12.36
N ARG A 136 18.68 -13.49 12.36
CA ARG A 136 18.27 -12.42 11.44
C ARG A 136 18.94 -11.09 11.77
N TYR A 137 18.85 -10.66 13.03
CA TYR A 137 19.24 -9.31 13.46
C TYR A 137 20.57 -9.25 14.22
N LYS A 138 21.22 -10.40 14.46
CA LYS A 138 22.49 -10.49 15.20
C LYS A 138 22.44 -9.87 16.60
N ARG A 139 21.23 -9.77 17.17
CA ARG A 139 20.94 -9.19 18.48
C ARG A 139 19.97 -10.11 19.21
N MET A 140 20.00 -10.11 20.54
CA MET A 140 18.97 -10.77 21.33
C MET A 140 17.66 -9.96 21.27
N PRO A 141 16.49 -10.57 21.41
CA PRO A 141 15.21 -9.85 21.44
C PRO A 141 15.04 -8.92 22.64
N PRO A 142 14.13 -7.91 22.58
CA PRO A 142 13.87 -6.99 23.69
C PRO A 142 13.09 -7.68 24.82
N LYS A 143 13.29 -7.21 26.06
CA LYS A 143 12.51 -7.61 27.24
C LYS A 143 11.01 -7.45 26.94
N GLY A 144 10.22 -8.48 27.28
CA GLY A 144 8.80 -8.56 26.92
C GLY A 144 8.53 -9.32 25.61
N PHE A 145 9.55 -9.82 24.91
CA PHE A 145 9.37 -10.64 23.70
C PHE A 145 8.45 -11.84 23.91
N ASN A 146 8.55 -12.52 25.06
CA ASN A 146 7.65 -13.62 25.42
C ASN A 146 6.18 -13.17 25.56
N LEU A 147 5.94 -11.95 26.06
CA LEU A 147 4.59 -11.38 26.17
C LEU A 147 4.03 -11.05 24.80
N TRP A 148 4.85 -10.47 23.92
CA TRP A 148 4.52 -10.27 22.51
C TRP A 148 4.25 -11.59 21.80
N TRP A 149 5.09 -12.62 22.00
CA TRP A 149 4.90 -13.94 21.42
C TRP A 149 3.59 -14.58 21.86
N ASN A 150 3.26 -14.47 23.15
CA ASN A 150 1.98 -14.95 23.68
C ASN A 150 0.80 -14.25 23.00
N TYR A 151 0.88 -12.93 22.78
CA TYR A 151 -0.12 -12.18 22.04
C TYR A 151 -0.22 -12.65 20.59
N ALA A 152 0.90 -12.70 19.87
CA ALA A 152 0.95 -13.13 18.47
C ALA A 152 0.37 -14.54 18.29
N SER A 153 0.76 -15.48 19.16
CA SER A 153 0.28 -16.86 19.15
C SER A 153 -1.22 -16.95 19.45
N LYS A 154 -1.68 -16.28 20.53
CA LYS A 154 -3.09 -16.26 20.94
C LYS A 154 -4.02 -15.72 19.85
N HIS A 155 -3.56 -14.71 19.11
CA HIS A 155 -4.34 -14.06 18.05
C HIS A 155 -4.05 -14.62 16.65
N ASN A 156 -3.28 -15.70 16.55
CA ASN A 156 -2.89 -16.34 15.29
C ASN A 156 -2.30 -15.34 14.29
N VAL A 157 -1.38 -14.48 14.74
CA VAL A 157 -0.64 -13.54 13.90
C VAL A 157 0.33 -14.33 13.02
N GLN A 158 0.18 -14.20 11.71
CA GLN A 158 0.97 -14.95 10.73
C GLN A 158 2.35 -14.31 10.53
N LEU A 159 3.35 -15.13 10.17
CA LEU A 159 4.75 -14.71 9.94
C LEU A 159 5.33 -13.92 11.13
N PRO A 160 5.45 -14.55 12.33
CA PRO A 160 5.95 -13.86 13.52
C PRO A 160 7.40 -13.39 13.40
N ASP A 161 8.18 -13.87 12.44
CA ASP A 161 9.60 -13.47 12.27
C ASP A 161 9.81 -12.31 11.29
N GLU A 162 8.81 -11.99 10.45
CA GLU A 162 8.95 -11.06 9.32
C GLU A 162 8.62 -9.61 9.75
N TYR A 163 9.52 -9.04 10.56
CA TYR A 163 9.47 -7.68 11.12
C TYR A 163 10.69 -6.83 10.75
N ASP A 164 11.32 -7.10 9.61
CA ASP A 164 12.57 -6.46 9.18
C ASP A 164 12.49 -4.95 9.13
N THR A 165 11.35 -4.44 8.71
CA THR A 165 11.08 -3.01 8.64
C THR A 165 11.29 -2.34 9.99
N ILE A 166 10.88 -2.95 11.11
CA ILE A 166 11.14 -2.42 12.46
C ILE A 166 12.63 -2.34 12.72
N PHE A 167 13.37 -3.40 12.39
CA PHE A 167 14.81 -3.43 12.59
C PHE A 167 15.51 -2.35 11.75
N HIS A 168 15.24 -2.31 10.45
CA HIS A 168 15.85 -1.34 9.53
C HIS A 168 15.54 0.11 9.90
N ASP A 169 14.32 0.41 10.33
CA ASP A 169 13.94 1.77 10.72
C ASP A 169 14.60 2.21 12.02
N LEU A 170 14.87 1.28 12.95
CA LEU A 170 15.47 1.60 14.25
C LEU A 170 17.01 1.51 14.27
N GLU A 171 17.62 0.75 13.37
CA GLU A 171 19.05 0.47 13.37
C GLU A 171 19.95 1.72 13.29
N PRO A 172 19.63 2.79 12.53
CA PRO A 172 20.44 4.00 12.53
C PRO A 172 20.62 4.62 13.93
N PHE A 173 19.62 4.51 14.80
CA PHE A 173 19.66 5.08 16.15
C PHE A 173 20.47 4.23 17.13
N TRP A 174 20.64 2.93 16.85
CA TRP A 174 21.52 2.07 17.65
C TRP A 174 22.99 2.51 17.58
N GLY A 175 23.39 3.19 16.52
CA GLY A 175 24.73 3.74 16.35
C GLY A 175 24.96 5.08 17.03
N LEU A 176 23.95 5.67 17.67
CA LEU A 176 24.08 6.90 18.46
C LEU A 176 24.25 6.61 19.95
N ASP A 177 25.02 7.48 20.59
CA ASP A 177 25.19 7.50 22.04
C ASP A 177 23.83 7.67 22.75
N PRO A 178 23.49 6.83 23.75
CA PRO A 178 22.19 6.89 24.42
C PRO A 178 21.85 8.25 25.03
N GLU A 179 22.83 8.95 25.63
CA GLU A 179 22.62 10.25 26.26
C GLU A 179 22.28 11.32 25.21
N ASP A 180 22.99 11.28 24.08
CA ASP A 180 22.67 12.16 22.95
C ASP A 180 21.30 11.82 22.34
N LEU A 181 20.93 10.54 22.29
CA LEU A 181 19.63 10.11 21.77
C LEU A 181 18.47 10.64 22.62
N HIS A 182 18.61 10.70 23.95
CA HIS A 182 17.63 11.35 24.83
C HIS A 182 17.50 12.84 24.56
N LYS A 183 18.63 13.54 24.38
CA LYS A 183 18.63 14.98 24.06
C LYS A 183 17.94 15.24 22.72
N ILE A 184 18.26 14.43 21.71
CA ILE A 184 17.63 14.51 20.39
C ILE A 184 16.13 14.24 20.48
N GLN A 185 15.69 13.27 21.28
CA GLN A 185 14.27 13.01 21.51
C GLN A 185 13.59 14.21 22.18
N ALA A 186 14.18 14.79 23.23
CA ALA A 186 13.63 15.96 23.90
C ALA A 186 13.58 17.21 23.00
N GLU A 187 14.50 17.33 22.04
CA GLU A 187 14.46 18.34 20.98
C GLU A 187 13.33 18.05 19.97
N ALA A 188 13.14 16.79 19.57
CA ALA A 188 12.11 16.38 18.63
C ALA A 188 10.69 16.64 19.15
N GLU A 189 10.44 16.45 20.46
CA GLU A 189 9.13 16.75 21.08
C GLU A 189 8.73 18.24 20.99
N LYS A 190 9.70 19.13 20.79
CA LYS A 190 9.52 20.58 20.65
C LYS A 190 9.42 21.04 19.19
N LYS A 191 9.53 20.13 18.22
CA LYS A 191 9.39 20.47 16.80
C LYS A 191 7.97 20.91 16.51
N ILE A 192 7.80 22.02 15.80
CA ILE A 192 6.48 22.48 15.32
C ILE A 192 5.84 21.39 14.44
N ASP A 193 4.55 21.21 14.63
CA ASP A 193 3.76 20.14 14.02
C ASP A 193 4.28 18.76 14.43
N SER A 194 4.32 18.51 15.75
CA SER A 194 4.59 17.18 16.32
C SER A 194 3.74 16.91 17.58
N TYR A 195 3.49 15.64 17.86
CA TYR A 195 2.88 15.18 19.12
C TYR A 195 3.53 13.88 19.58
N THR A 196 3.51 13.62 20.88
CA THR A 196 4.14 12.44 21.47
C THR A 196 3.10 11.56 22.14
N VAL A 197 2.95 10.33 21.66
CA VAL A 197 2.15 9.28 22.31
C VAL A 197 3.08 8.45 23.19
N GLY A 198 2.69 8.19 24.43
CA GLY A 198 3.52 7.41 25.34
C GLY A 198 2.79 6.95 26.58
N LYS A 199 3.47 6.14 27.40
CA LYS A 199 2.96 5.65 28.67
C LYS A 199 3.26 6.66 29.78
N ASN A 200 2.24 7.09 30.50
CA ASN A 200 2.37 8.02 31.64
C ASN A 200 3.04 7.29 32.81
N GLU A 201 4.05 7.91 33.42
CA GLU A 201 4.82 7.32 34.52
C GLU A 201 4.00 7.19 35.82
N THR A 202 3.09 8.13 36.06
CA THR A 202 2.27 8.19 37.27
C THR A 202 1.00 7.36 37.14
N GLU A 203 0.29 7.53 36.02
CA GLU A 203 -1.03 6.91 35.80
C GLU A 203 -0.92 5.50 35.17
N GLY A 204 0.20 5.19 34.52
CA GLY A 204 0.40 3.91 33.83
C GLY A 204 -0.41 3.74 32.54
N ASN A 205 -1.28 4.68 32.18
CA ASN A 205 -2.07 4.67 30.95
C ASN A 205 -1.26 5.20 29.75
N ILE A 206 -1.69 4.86 28.52
CA ILE A 206 -1.10 5.41 27.29
C ILE A 206 -1.98 6.55 26.77
N GLY A 207 -1.34 7.68 26.46
CA GLY A 207 -2.01 8.88 25.97
C GLY A 207 -1.06 9.83 25.23
N VAL A 208 -1.55 11.02 24.89
CA VAL A 208 -0.71 12.11 24.36
C VAL A 208 -0.01 12.77 25.54
N LEU A 209 1.32 12.68 25.57
CA LEU A 209 2.14 13.24 26.65
C LEU A 209 2.49 14.72 26.42
N THR A 210 2.70 15.10 25.16
CA THR A 210 3.01 16.48 24.76
C THR A 210 2.70 16.70 23.27
N TYR A 211 2.51 17.95 22.87
CA TYR A 211 2.36 18.36 21.48
C TYR A 211 2.89 19.77 21.28
N THR A 212 3.32 20.07 20.06
CA THR A 212 3.79 21.40 19.64
C THR A 212 3.12 21.77 18.33
N PHE A 213 2.01 22.48 18.39
CA PHE A 213 1.24 22.92 17.21
C PHE A 213 1.12 24.44 17.18
N SER A 214 1.04 25.02 15.98
CA SER A 214 0.65 26.43 15.82
C SER A 214 -0.82 26.66 16.24
N GLU A 215 -1.14 27.90 16.60
CA GLU A 215 -2.50 28.29 17.00
C GLU A 215 -3.53 27.89 15.92
N GLY A 216 -4.67 27.35 16.37
CA GLY A 216 -5.77 26.90 15.49
C GLY A 216 -5.54 25.58 14.75
N ARG A 217 -4.38 24.91 14.91
CA ARG A 217 -4.08 23.65 14.20
C ARG A 217 -4.34 22.38 15.02
N TYR A 218 -4.68 22.49 16.30
CA TYR A 218 -4.82 21.35 17.21
C TYR A 218 -5.80 20.29 16.69
N ASP A 219 -7.04 20.69 16.43
CA ASP A 219 -8.11 19.77 16.03
C ASP A 219 -7.79 19.01 14.73
N GLN A 220 -7.02 19.64 13.83
CA GLN A 220 -6.61 19.03 12.58
C GLN A 220 -5.50 17.98 12.80
N LEU A 221 -4.45 18.35 13.55
CA LEU A 221 -3.22 17.55 13.63
C LEU A 221 -3.27 16.44 14.68
N ILE A 222 -4.10 16.58 15.71
CA ILE A 222 -4.16 15.61 16.80
C ILE A 222 -4.96 14.35 16.46
N VAL A 223 -5.81 14.38 15.42
CA VAL A 223 -6.81 13.32 15.15
C VAL A 223 -6.19 11.93 15.06
N GLY A 224 -5.04 11.80 14.40
CA GLY A 224 -4.36 10.50 14.23
C GLY A 224 -3.98 9.83 15.54
N SER A 225 -3.72 10.61 16.61
CA SER A 225 -3.37 10.07 17.92
C SER A 225 -4.46 9.18 18.51
N LYS A 226 -5.74 9.48 18.25
CA LYS A 226 -6.89 8.77 18.83
C LYS A 226 -6.92 7.30 18.40
N GLU A 227 -6.75 7.06 17.10
CA GLU A 227 -6.77 5.70 16.56
C GLU A 227 -5.50 4.92 16.95
N ILE A 228 -4.36 5.60 17.06
CA ILE A 228 -3.12 4.98 17.56
C ILE A 228 -3.27 4.54 19.02
N ILE A 229 -3.76 5.43 19.90
CA ILE A 229 -4.00 5.13 21.32
C ILE A 229 -4.99 3.97 21.48
N LYS A 230 -6.03 3.91 20.64
CA LYS A 230 -7.00 2.80 20.64
C LYS A 230 -6.36 1.44 20.35
N LEU A 231 -5.31 1.36 19.52
CA LEU A 231 -4.56 0.12 19.29
C LEU A 231 -3.76 -0.28 20.53
N PHE A 232 -3.21 0.68 21.27
CA PHE A 232 -2.43 0.42 22.49
C PHE A 232 -3.26 -0.09 23.67
N GLN A 233 -4.56 0.22 23.75
CA GLN A 233 -5.42 -0.11 24.90
C GLN A 233 -5.37 -1.59 25.31
N GLN A 234 -5.24 -2.53 24.36
CA GLN A 234 -5.21 -3.97 24.63
C GLN A 234 -3.87 -4.48 25.19
N ILE A 235 -2.80 -3.71 25.03
CA ILE A 235 -1.42 -4.12 25.39
C ILE A 235 -0.76 -3.16 26.39
N GLN A 236 -1.44 -2.08 26.81
CA GLN A 236 -0.86 -1.02 27.62
C GLN A 236 -0.25 -1.50 28.94
N ASP A 237 -0.86 -2.51 29.57
CA ASP A 237 -0.45 -3.02 30.88
C ASP A 237 0.92 -3.71 30.83
N VAL A 238 1.24 -4.34 29.71
CA VAL A 238 2.48 -5.11 29.52
C VAL A 238 3.60 -4.32 28.84
N LEU A 239 3.31 -3.13 28.32
CA LEU A 239 4.31 -2.28 27.69
C LEU A 239 5.19 -1.55 28.72
N PRO A 240 6.51 -1.41 28.46
CA PRO A 240 7.38 -0.55 29.24
C PRO A 240 7.03 0.94 29.03
N LEU A 241 7.72 1.83 29.75
CA LEU A 241 7.67 3.27 29.44
C LEU A 241 8.25 3.52 28.04
N PHE A 242 7.59 4.38 27.28
CA PHE A 242 8.03 4.79 25.94
C PHE A 242 7.44 6.16 25.59
N ARG A 243 8.08 6.86 24.64
CA ARG A 243 7.66 8.20 24.17
C ARG A 243 7.83 8.29 22.65
N MET A 244 6.78 8.03 21.90
CA MET A 244 6.77 8.03 20.43
C MET A 244 6.38 9.41 19.90
N THR A 245 7.36 10.20 19.47
CA THR A 245 7.13 11.49 18.81
C THR A 245 6.78 11.30 17.34
N ILE A 246 5.60 11.78 16.94
CA ILE A 246 4.98 11.54 15.64
C ILE A 246 4.82 12.85 14.88
N SER A 247 5.20 12.84 13.60
CA SER A 247 4.80 13.87 12.65
C SER A 247 3.36 13.60 12.16
N PRO A 248 2.44 14.58 12.27
CA PRO A 248 1.02 14.42 11.90
C PRO A 248 0.76 14.53 10.39
N HIS A 249 1.80 14.79 9.59
CA HIS A 249 1.68 15.05 8.15
C HIS A 249 1.73 13.77 7.32
N ASP A 250 1.11 13.80 6.13
CA ASP A 250 1.01 12.63 5.24
C ASP A 250 2.39 12.08 4.82
N GLY A 251 3.34 12.97 4.48
CA GLY A 251 4.65 12.61 3.95
C GLY A 251 5.77 12.61 5.00
N PRO A 252 6.87 11.87 4.76
CA PRO A 252 8.07 11.90 5.59
C PRO A 252 8.81 13.23 5.48
N ASN A 253 9.67 13.52 6.47
CA ASN A 253 10.42 14.78 6.54
C ASN A 253 11.84 14.65 7.12
N ARG A 254 12.31 13.42 7.38
CA ARG A 254 13.63 13.16 7.97
C ARG A 254 14.65 12.63 6.95
N LEU A 255 15.08 13.50 6.04
CA LEU A 255 16.16 13.20 5.07
C LEU A 255 17.53 13.19 5.75
N THR A 256 18.36 12.17 5.53
CA THR A 256 19.72 12.12 6.10
C THR A 256 20.79 11.94 5.04
N ASP A 257 21.92 12.62 5.24
CA ASP A 257 23.12 12.46 4.41
C ASP A 257 23.66 11.02 4.48
N HIS A 258 24.06 10.48 3.33
CA HIS A 258 24.56 9.12 3.19
C HIS A 258 25.77 8.84 4.10
N GLY A 259 26.70 9.80 4.24
CA GLY A 259 27.88 9.65 5.09
C GLY A 259 27.53 9.58 6.57
N ILE A 260 26.58 10.40 7.03
CA ILE A 260 26.03 10.32 8.39
C ILE A 260 25.34 8.97 8.60
N MET A 261 24.46 8.55 7.68
CA MET A 261 23.75 7.28 7.75
C MET A 261 24.71 6.09 7.83
N GLN A 262 25.74 6.06 6.97
CA GLN A 262 26.75 5.01 6.98
C GLN A 262 27.57 5.00 8.28
N ALA A 263 27.90 6.17 8.83
CA ALA A 263 28.65 6.24 10.08
C ALA A 263 27.87 5.63 11.26
N VAL A 264 26.59 5.97 11.40
CA VAL A 264 25.75 5.42 12.48
C VAL A 264 25.44 3.94 12.27
N LEU A 265 25.15 3.50 11.04
CA LEU A 265 24.94 2.08 10.76
C LEU A 265 26.20 1.24 11.01
N LYS A 266 27.38 1.76 10.68
CA LYS A 266 28.66 1.10 10.98
C LYS A 266 28.88 0.97 12.49
N ALA A 267 28.60 2.04 13.25
CA ALA A 267 28.71 2.01 14.70
C ALA A 267 27.75 0.99 15.33
N ALA A 268 26.49 0.97 14.87
CA ALA A 268 25.48 0.01 15.30
C ALA A 268 25.92 -1.44 15.03
N ALA A 269 26.40 -1.72 13.82
CA ALA A 269 26.87 -3.05 13.41
C ALA A 269 28.09 -3.53 14.22
N SER A 270 28.95 -2.62 14.70
CA SER A 270 30.09 -2.97 15.58
C SER A 270 29.74 -2.99 17.07
N GLY A 271 28.48 -2.74 17.45
CA GLY A 271 28.07 -2.68 18.86
C GLY A 271 28.67 -1.47 19.60
N THR A 272 28.91 -0.37 18.88
CA THR A 272 29.51 0.87 19.40
C THR A 272 28.61 2.07 19.10
N TYR A 273 28.96 3.24 19.65
CA TYR A 273 28.16 4.45 19.51
C TYR A 273 29.00 5.63 19.05
N LEU A 274 28.36 6.53 18.29
CA LEU A 274 28.89 7.84 17.97
C LEU A 274 28.18 8.90 18.81
N LYS A 275 28.96 9.78 19.42
CA LYS A 275 28.44 11.04 19.96
C LYS A 275 27.97 11.92 18.81
N ARG A 276 26.94 12.74 19.05
CA ARG A 276 26.43 13.73 18.10
C ARG A 276 27.54 14.64 17.56
N SER A 277 28.49 15.03 18.40
CA SER A 277 29.64 15.86 18.01
C SER A 277 30.67 15.16 17.12
N ALA A 278 30.65 13.82 17.06
CA ALA A 278 31.54 13.01 16.25
C ALA A 278 30.92 12.61 14.89
N LEU A 279 29.68 13.01 14.62
CA LEU A 279 29.04 12.73 13.35
C LEU A 279 29.76 13.44 12.19
N PRO A 280 29.86 12.80 11.02
CA PRO A 280 30.38 13.44 9.82
C PRO A 280 29.60 14.71 9.47
N LYS A 281 30.26 15.67 8.82
CA LYS A 281 29.56 16.82 8.25
C LYS A 281 28.66 16.36 7.11
N LYS A 282 27.40 16.79 7.14
CA LYS A 282 26.45 16.56 6.05
C LYS A 282 26.90 17.25 4.77
N LYS A 283 26.53 16.69 3.61
CA LYS A 283 26.63 17.35 2.31
C LYS A 283 25.25 17.83 1.90
N GLU A 284 25.14 19.05 1.40
CA GLU A 284 23.87 19.63 0.97
C GLU A 284 23.74 19.55 -0.55
N LEU A 285 23.44 18.35 -1.04
CA LEU A 285 23.23 18.05 -2.46
C LEU A 285 21.74 17.87 -2.78
N GLY A 286 20.84 18.37 -1.92
CA GLY A 286 19.40 18.08 -2.00
C GLY A 286 19.08 16.62 -1.73
N TRP A 287 18.14 16.03 -2.48
CA TRP A 287 17.70 14.64 -2.32
C TRP A 287 18.85 13.63 -2.42
N VAL A 288 19.77 13.83 -3.37
CA VAL A 288 20.87 12.89 -3.62
C VAL A 288 21.91 12.87 -2.50
N SER A 289 21.80 13.76 -1.51
CA SER A 289 22.60 13.70 -0.28
C SER A 289 22.43 12.37 0.44
N ALA A 290 21.22 11.78 0.40
CA ALA A 290 20.94 10.47 1.00
C ALA A 290 21.49 9.29 0.19
N CYS A 291 21.92 9.53 -1.04
CA CYS A 291 22.35 8.47 -1.95
C CYS A 291 23.85 8.16 -1.85
N PRO A 292 24.24 6.88 -2.00
CA PRO A 292 25.63 6.48 -2.12
C PRO A 292 26.35 7.27 -3.23
N PRO A 293 27.62 7.69 -3.04
CA PRO A 293 28.38 8.40 -4.09
C PRO A 293 28.48 7.64 -5.42
N THR A 294 28.37 6.30 -5.38
CA THR A 294 28.39 5.41 -6.54
C THR A 294 27.01 5.08 -7.10
N SER A 295 25.93 5.65 -6.56
CA SER A 295 24.57 5.42 -7.06
C SER A 295 24.31 6.12 -8.39
N LEU A 296 23.32 5.66 -9.16
CA LEU A 296 22.96 6.26 -10.44
C LEU A 296 22.54 7.72 -10.27
N ALA A 297 21.77 8.04 -9.22
CA ALA A 297 21.37 9.41 -8.90
C ALA A 297 22.55 10.34 -8.55
N ARG A 298 23.69 9.79 -8.12
CA ARG A 298 24.90 10.59 -7.84
C ARG A 298 25.84 10.70 -9.02
N GLN A 299 25.74 9.79 -9.98
CA GLN A 299 26.54 9.80 -11.21
C GLN A 299 25.91 10.64 -12.32
N ASN A 300 24.58 10.76 -12.33
CA ASN A 300 23.84 11.47 -13.35
C ASN A 300 23.14 12.71 -12.76
N PRO A 301 23.25 13.90 -13.39
CA PRO A 301 22.46 15.06 -13.01
C PRO A 301 20.97 14.75 -13.13
N ILE A 302 20.18 15.16 -12.14
CA ILE A 302 18.72 15.08 -12.20
C ILE A 302 18.21 16.28 -12.99
N ASP A 303 17.60 16.01 -14.14
CA ASP A 303 16.91 17.01 -14.94
C ASP A 303 15.41 17.00 -14.58
N LEU A 304 14.96 18.06 -13.91
CA LEU A 304 13.55 18.24 -13.54
C LEU A 304 12.77 19.06 -14.58
N ASP A 305 13.47 19.65 -15.56
CA ASP A 305 12.87 20.48 -16.61
C ASP A 305 12.50 19.64 -17.84
N ASN A 306 13.23 18.55 -18.08
CA ASN A 306 12.96 17.62 -19.17
C ASN A 306 12.58 16.23 -18.64
N PRO A 307 11.53 15.59 -19.18
CA PRO A 307 11.18 14.24 -18.79
C PRO A 307 12.26 13.25 -19.21
N PRO A 308 12.52 12.21 -18.38
CA PRO A 308 13.42 11.14 -18.78
C PRO A 308 12.92 10.45 -20.05
N PRO A 309 13.83 9.94 -20.91
CA PRO A 309 13.43 9.29 -22.14
C PRO A 309 12.61 8.03 -21.84
N TRP A 310 11.55 7.82 -22.61
CA TRP A 310 10.71 6.62 -22.46
C TRP A 310 11.56 5.34 -22.58
N PRO A 311 11.39 4.34 -21.70
CA PRO A 311 12.19 3.11 -21.73
C PRO A 311 12.10 2.40 -23.09
N THR A 312 13.25 2.10 -23.66
CA THR A 312 13.34 1.39 -24.96
C THR A 312 13.23 -0.12 -24.81
N LYS A 313 13.63 -0.66 -23.65
CA LYS A 313 13.50 -2.07 -23.29
C LYS A 313 12.27 -2.27 -22.42
N LYS A 314 11.55 -3.36 -22.65
CA LYS A 314 10.48 -3.80 -21.74
C LYS A 314 11.09 -4.34 -20.46
N THR A 315 10.59 -3.86 -19.33
CA THR A 315 10.96 -4.33 -18.01
C THR A 315 9.72 -4.53 -17.15
N PHE A 316 9.84 -5.39 -16.14
CA PHE A 316 8.82 -5.58 -15.10
C PHE A 316 9.47 -5.60 -13.73
N ILE A 317 8.70 -5.33 -12.69
CA ILE A 317 9.16 -5.39 -11.31
C ILE A 317 9.18 -6.84 -10.84
N TYR A 318 10.35 -7.38 -10.49
CA TYR A 318 10.44 -8.65 -9.74
C TYR A 318 10.65 -8.43 -8.23
N ASN A 319 11.15 -7.25 -7.83
CA ASN A 319 11.29 -6.84 -6.44
C ASN A 319 10.84 -5.39 -6.26
N HIS A 320 9.62 -5.20 -5.75
CA HIS A 320 8.98 -3.89 -5.66
C HIS A 320 9.68 -2.95 -4.66
N ALA A 321 10.20 -3.47 -3.54
CA ALA A 321 10.90 -2.63 -2.57
C ALA A 321 12.19 -2.04 -3.15
N GLN A 322 12.91 -2.79 -4.00
CA GLN A 322 14.11 -2.30 -4.69
C GLN A 322 13.79 -1.20 -5.71
N THR A 323 12.66 -1.29 -6.41
CA THR A 323 12.26 -0.27 -7.40
C THR A 323 11.75 1.02 -6.77
N MET A 324 11.49 1.04 -5.46
CA MET A 324 11.14 2.26 -4.71
C MET A 324 12.36 3.14 -4.39
N ASN A 325 13.59 2.71 -4.72
CA ASN A 325 14.81 3.44 -4.39
C ASN A 325 15.19 4.47 -5.46
N PRO A 326 15.03 5.79 -5.22
CA PRO A 326 15.37 6.80 -6.21
C PRO A 326 16.89 6.98 -6.39
N CYS A 327 17.73 6.41 -5.53
CA CYS A 327 19.17 6.39 -5.76
C CYS A 327 19.56 5.47 -6.93
N ASP A 328 18.82 4.38 -7.12
CA ASP A 328 19.00 3.42 -8.22
C ASP A 328 18.05 3.72 -9.40
N HIS A 329 16.91 4.37 -9.13
CA HIS A 329 15.91 4.79 -10.11
C HIS A 329 15.71 6.32 -10.08
N PRO A 330 16.67 7.12 -10.59
CA PRO A 330 16.63 8.58 -10.47
C PRO A 330 15.42 9.25 -11.15
N ASP A 331 14.78 8.57 -12.11
CA ASP A 331 13.56 9.05 -12.77
C ASP A 331 12.40 9.25 -11.78
N LEU A 332 12.43 8.58 -10.62
CA LEU A 332 11.46 8.81 -9.55
C LEU A 332 11.46 10.27 -9.05
N PHE A 333 12.60 10.97 -9.10
CA PHE A 333 12.67 12.39 -8.73
C PHE A 333 11.85 13.27 -9.68
N HIS A 334 11.67 12.83 -10.93
CA HIS A 334 10.87 13.50 -11.94
C HIS A 334 9.39 13.04 -11.91
N HIS A 335 9.10 11.78 -11.57
CA HIS A 335 7.75 11.21 -11.70
C HIS A 335 6.89 11.22 -10.43
N HIS A 336 7.40 11.70 -9.29
CA HIS A 336 6.67 11.58 -8.03
C HIS A 336 6.58 12.89 -7.22
N GLY A 337 5.35 13.26 -6.84
CA GLY A 337 5.04 14.50 -6.10
C GLY A 337 5.81 14.67 -4.78
N GLN A 338 6.13 13.58 -4.08
CA GLN A 338 7.02 13.57 -2.90
C GLN A 338 8.34 14.32 -3.14
N PHE A 339 8.93 14.14 -4.32
CA PHE A 339 10.22 14.72 -4.66
C PHE A 339 10.06 16.03 -5.41
N LEU A 340 9.16 16.07 -6.39
CA LEU A 340 8.87 17.27 -7.20
C LEU A 340 8.43 18.48 -6.37
N SER A 341 7.70 18.25 -5.27
CA SER A 341 7.27 19.31 -4.35
C SER A 341 8.44 20.07 -3.71
N HIS A 342 9.66 19.55 -3.78
CA HIS A 342 10.86 20.14 -3.19
C HIS A 342 11.96 20.45 -4.22
N ASN A 343 11.68 20.40 -5.53
CA ASN A 343 12.68 20.55 -6.59
C ASN A 343 13.90 19.63 -6.35
N SER A 344 15.11 20.19 -6.23
CA SER A 344 16.34 19.45 -5.94
C SER A 344 16.34 18.73 -4.58
N GLY A 345 15.39 19.04 -3.70
CA GLY A 345 15.19 18.42 -2.39
C GLY A 345 15.59 19.33 -1.23
N PRO A 346 15.09 19.04 -0.02
CA PRO A 346 15.50 19.74 1.18
C PRO A 346 16.97 19.42 1.51
N GLY A 347 17.57 20.22 2.40
CA GLY A 347 18.84 19.86 3.02
C GLY A 347 18.68 18.67 3.98
N PRO A 348 19.67 17.77 4.09
CA PRO A 348 19.63 16.69 5.06
C PRO A 348 19.72 17.19 6.51
N GLN A 349 19.24 16.38 7.45
CA GLN A 349 19.35 16.61 8.88
C GLN A 349 20.82 16.51 9.34
N ASP A 350 21.21 17.31 10.34
CA ASP A 350 22.53 17.26 10.97
C ASP A 350 22.74 16.02 11.86
N VAL A 351 21.66 15.36 12.25
CA VAL A 351 21.65 14.17 13.10
C VAL A 351 20.47 13.28 12.71
N VAL A 352 20.56 11.98 12.95
CA VAL A 352 19.41 11.07 12.81
C VAL A 352 18.48 11.25 14.01
N VAL A 353 17.22 11.60 13.75
CA VAL A 353 16.20 11.94 14.75
C VAL A 353 15.15 10.82 14.79
N PRO A 354 14.91 10.18 15.93
CA PRO A 354 13.88 9.14 16.06
C PRO A 354 12.48 9.76 16.06
N GLU A 355 11.95 10.01 14.86
CA GLU A 355 10.59 10.54 14.67
C GLU A 355 9.75 9.58 13.82
N PHE A 356 8.57 9.26 14.34
CA PHE A 356 7.59 8.44 13.65
C PHE A 356 6.85 9.27 12.60
N SER A 357 6.57 8.67 11.45
CA SER A 357 5.72 9.27 10.42
C SER A 357 4.78 8.21 9.87
N TYR A 358 3.67 8.67 9.30
CA TYR A 358 2.67 7.78 8.73
C TYR A 358 3.17 7.02 7.50
N CYS A 359 4.14 7.58 6.76
CA CYS A 359 4.92 6.85 5.78
C CYS A 359 6.37 7.29 5.75
N SER A 360 7.21 6.52 5.06
CA SER A 360 8.60 6.86 4.79
C SER A 360 9.00 6.39 3.40
N THR A 361 9.96 7.07 2.78
CA THR A 361 10.66 6.55 1.58
C THR A 361 12.02 6.04 2.00
N VAL A 362 12.73 5.34 1.11
CA VAL A 362 14.08 4.85 1.42
C VAL A 362 15.14 5.96 1.61
N LEU A 363 14.81 7.22 1.28
CA LEU A 363 15.69 8.37 1.55
C LEU A 363 15.51 8.95 2.96
N HIS A 364 14.41 8.62 3.63
CA HIS A 364 14.06 9.17 4.92
C HIS A 364 14.27 8.15 6.03
N HIS A 365 14.75 8.60 7.19
CA HIS A 365 14.92 7.76 8.38
C HIS A 365 13.74 7.85 9.35
N ASN A 366 12.57 8.31 8.89
CA ASN A 366 11.35 8.28 9.69
C ASN A 366 11.01 6.84 10.08
N ILE A 367 10.58 6.63 11.33
CA ILE A 367 10.18 5.31 11.83
C ILE A 367 8.75 5.02 11.36
N ARG A 368 8.58 3.97 10.56
CA ARG A 368 7.28 3.57 10.04
C ARG A 368 6.54 2.74 11.08
N PHE A 369 5.23 2.96 11.16
CA PHE A 369 4.35 2.21 12.04
C PHE A 369 2.99 2.02 11.35
N PRO A 370 2.20 1.01 11.74
CA PRO A 370 0.88 0.82 11.19
C PRO A 370 -0.03 1.98 11.61
N VAL A 371 -0.46 2.76 10.62
CA VAL A 371 -1.48 3.77 10.81
C VAL A 371 -2.82 3.15 10.41
N PRO A 372 -3.85 3.14 11.28
CA PRO A 372 -5.19 2.68 10.92
C PRO A 372 -5.94 3.68 9.98
N TYR A 373 -5.20 4.46 9.20
CA TYR A 373 -5.76 5.35 8.20
C TYR A 373 -6.34 4.51 7.06
N GLY A 374 -7.64 4.66 6.77
CA GLY A 374 -8.33 3.78 5.83
C GLY A 374 -8.50 2.34 6.32
N TRP A 375 -8.48 2.15 7.66
CA TRP A 375 -8.93 0.91 8.31
C TRP A 375 -10.33 0.51 7.83
N VAL A 376 -10.62 -0.79 7.84
CA VAL A 376 -11.81 -1.33 7.15
C VAL A 376 -12.74 -2.17 8.01
N GLU A 377 -12.50 -2.29 9.33
CA GLU A 377 -13.46 -2.99 10.21
C GLU A 377 -14.85 -2.34 10.18
N ASP A 378 -14.90 -1.03 9.95
CA ASP A 378 -16.11 -0.23 9.77
C ASP A 378 -16.83 -0.49 8.42
N ILE A 379 -16.16 -1.07 7.43
CA ILE A 379 -16.74 -1.42 6.12
C ILE A 379 -16.96 -2.94 5.95
N LEU A 380 -16.89 -3.71 7.04
CA LEU A 380 -17.23 -5.14 7.05
C LEU A 380 -18.69 -5.35 7.50
N PRO A 381 -19.38 -6.40 7.01
CA PRO A 381 -18.86 -7.42 6.09
C PRO A 381 -18.92 -6.96 4.63
N ARG A 382 -17.82 -7.11 3.90
CA ARG A 382 -17.79 -7.00 2.43
C ARG A 382 -18.17 -8.31 1.75
N SER A 383 -19.21 -8.95 2.27
CA SER A 383 -19.73 -10.25 1.79
C SER A 383 -20.54 -10.12 0.50
N ASP A 384 -20.97 -8.90 0.18
CA ASP A 384 -21.71 -8.50 -1.01
C ASP A 384 -20.82 -8.11 -2.20
N ASP A 385 -19.50 -8.05 -2.01
CA ASP A 385 -18.56 -7.89 -3.12
C ASP A 385 -18.77 -9.00 -4.16
N PRO A 386 -19.06 -8.67 -5.43
CA PRO A 386 -19.19 -9.68 -6.47
C PRO A 386 -17.91 -10.55 -6.54
N PRO A 387 -18.05 -11.88 -6.70
CA PRO A 387 -16.96 -12.75 -7.13
C PRO A 387 -16.27 -12.19 -8.37
N PHE A 388 -14.98 -12.50 -8.56
CA PHE A 388 -14.17 -11.92 -9.65
C PHE A 388 -14.82 -12.11 -11.03
N GLU A 389 -15.43 -13.26 -11.26
CA GLU A 389 -16.08 -13.66 -12.51
C GLU A 389 -17.40 -12.91 -12.77
N GLU A 390 -18.05 -12.41 -11.72
CA GLU A 390 -19.32 -11.67 -11.81
C GLU A 390 -19.11 -10.16 -11.91
N LYS A 391 -17.86 -9.68 -11.79
CA LYS A 391 -17.53 -8.26 -11.96
C LYS A 391 -17.69 -7.84 -13.42
N LEU A 392 -18.45 -6.77 -13.62
CA LEU A 392 -18.99 -6.38 -14.92
C LEU A 392 -18.01 -5.58 -15.79
N ASP A 393 -17.08 -4.83 -15.19
CA ASP A 393 -16.15 -3.97 -15.94
C ASP A 393 -14.74 -4.57 -15.93
N GLU A 394 -14.21 -4.76 -17.13
CA GLU A 394 -12.88 -5.35 -17.37
C GLU A 394 -11.82 -4.29 -17.64
N ARG A 395 -12.16 -3.00 -17.59
CA ARG A 395 -11.16 -1.93 -17.65
C ARG A 395 -10.45 -1.80 -16.31
N LEU A 396 -9.24 -1.26 -16.34
CA LEU A 396 -8.50 -0.89 -15.15
C LEU A 396 -9.07 0.39 -14.57
N LEU A 397 -9.62 0.30 -13.36
CA LEU A 397 -10.20 1.42 -12.66
C LEU A 397 -9.16 2.25 -11.90
N TRP A 398 -9.25 3.57 -12.05
CA TRP A 398 -8.82 4.49 -11.01
C TRP A 398 -9.75 5.71 -10.90
N ARG A 399 -10.13 6.03 -9.66
CA ARG A 399 -10.84 7.27 -9.28
C ARG A 399 -10.24 7.83 -8.00
N GLY A 400 -9.80 9.07 -8.05
CA GLY A 400 -9.23 9.79 -6.91
C GLY A 400 -9.13 11.28 -7.19
N SER A 401 -8.87 12.08 -6.17
CA SER A 401 -8.57 13.50 -6.34
C SER A 401 -7.13 13.71 -6.85
N ASN A 402 -6.82 14.93 -7.26
CA ASN A 402 -5.47 15.35 -7.64
C ASN A 402 -4.56 15.65 -6.43
N THR A 403 -4.65 14.86 -5.35
CA THR A 403 -3.58 14.87 -4.32
C THR A 403 -2.29 14.26 -4.88
N GLY A 404 -1.16 14.43 -4.19
CA GLY A 404 0.15 14.02 -4.71
C GLY A 404 1.19 15.11 -4.50
N MET A 405 0.76 16.36 -4.67
CA MET A 405 1.49 17.58 -4.31
C MET A 405 0.53 18.79 -4.39
N PHE A 406 1.01 19.95 -3.97
CA PHE A 406 0.30 21.22 -4.21
C PHE A 406 0.57 21.71 -5.64
N HIS A 407 -0.47 22.17 -6.34
CA HIS A 407 -0.40 22.61 -7.74
C HIS A 407 -0.49 24.14 -7.82
N SER A 408 0.56 24.75 -8.31
CA SER A 408 0.63 26.19 -8.61
C SER A 408 1.45 26.41 -9.88
N SER A 409 1.40 27.64 -10.39
CA SER A 409 2.26 28.12 -11.47
C SER A 409 3.76 28.09 -11.15
N THR A 410 4.14 27.79 -9.91
CA THR A 410 5.54 27.73 -9.45
C THR A 410 5.98 26.31 -9.08
N SER A 411 5.09 25.33 -9.21
CA SER A 411 5.35 23.92 -8.92
C SER A 411 5.34 23.10 -10.21
N ARG A 412 6.04 21.96 -10.21
CA ARG A 412 6.21 21.06 -11.38
C ARG A 412 5.19 19.92 -11.36
N TRP A 413 3.92 20.25 -11.16
CA TRP A 413 2.86 19.27 -10.89
C TRP A 413 2.48 18.42 -12.11
N GLU A 414 2.79 18.88 -13.32
CA GLU A 414 2.48 18.22 -14.59
C GLU A 414 3.11 16.81 -14.68
N HIS A 415 4.19 16.58 -13.94
CA HIS A 415 4.94 15.33 -13.89
C HIS A 415 4.63 14.49 -12.64
N SER A 416 3.74 14.97 -11.76
CA SER A 416 3.35 14.22 -10.57
C SER A 416 2.67 12.91 -10.96
N HIS A 417 2.85 11.87 -10.15
CA HIS A 417 2.39 10.52 -10.45
C HIS A 417 0.90 10.41 -10.77
N ARG A 418 0.03 11.26 -10.20
CA ARG A 418 -1.42 11.24 -10.50
C ARG A 418 -1.78 12.01 -11.77
N ASP A 419 -1.19 13.18 -11.94
CA ASP A 419 -1.36 14.00 -13.14
C ASP A 419 -0.85 13.26 -14.38
N PHE A 420 0.33 12.63 -14.26
CA PHE A 420 0.90 11.77 -15.27
C PHE A 420 0.01 10.54 -15.54
N LEU A 421 -0.51 9.87 -14.51
CA LEU A 421 -1.44 8.75 -14.68
C LEU A 421 -2.69 9.15 -15.47
N VAL A 422 -3.35 10.25 -15.11
CA VAL A 422 -4.56 10.69 -15.78
C VAL A 422 -4.24 11.17 -17.21
N ALA A 423 -3.13 11.87 -17.44
CA ALA A 423 -2.68 12.25 -18.78
C ALA A 423 -2.39 11.01 -19.65
N PHE A 424 -1.55 10.10 -19.16
CA PHE A 424 -1.11 8.90 -19.88
C PHE A 424 -2.29 8.01 -20.29
N SER A 425 -3.24 7.81 -19.37
CA SER A 425 -4.40 6.95 -19.59
C SER A 425 -5.45 7.53 -20.52
N ASN A 426 -5.46 8.86 -20.71
CA ASN A 426 -6.41 9.56 -21.58
C ASN A 426 -5.78 10.11 -22.87
N ASP A 427 -4.47 9.95 -23.05
CA ASP A 427 -3.81 10.31 -24.30
C ASP A 427 -4.26 9.38 -25.44
N LEU A 428 -4.75 9.96 -26.53
CA LEU A 428 -5.21 9.26 -27.72
C LEU A 428 -4.20 9.34 -28.88
N SER A 429 -3.12 10.10 -28.70
CA SER A 429 -2.13 10.36 -29.73
C SER A 429 -1.10 9.24 -29.86
N GLY A 430 -0.56 9.04 -31.07
CA GLY A 430 0.52 8.09 -31.31
C GLY A 430 0.14 6.61 -31.13
N LYS A 431 1.15 5.79 -30.83
CA LYS A 431 1.04 4.33 -30.70
C LYS A 431 1.71 3.87 -29.40
N ALA A 432 1.16 2.81 -28.81
CA ALA A 432 1.78 2.06 -27.72
C ALA A 432 2.37 0.76 -28.29
N LYS A 433 3.61 0.44 -27.89
CA LYS A 433 4.25 -0.85 -28.13
C LYS A 433 4.00 -1.74 -26.91
N VAL A 434 3.42 -2.91 -27.11
CA VAL A 434 3.07 -3.85 -26.05
C VAL A 434 3.52 -5.26 -26.40
N LEU A 435 3.82 -6.06 -25.39
CA LEU A 435 4.11 -7.48 -25.52
C LEU A 435 2.87 -8.24 -25.99
N ASN A 436 3.11 -9.34 -26.69
CA ASN A 436 2.04 -10.22 -27.11
C ASN A 436 1.56 -11.05 -25.89
N PRO A 437 0.26 -11.06 -25.56
CA PRO A 437 -0.27 -11.98 -24.55
C PRO A 437 -0.28 -13.41 -25.12
N VAL A 438 0.87 -14.09 -24.99
CA VAL A 438 1.02 -15.49 -25.41
C VAL A 438 0.16 -16.40 -24.56
N LYS A 439 -0.35 -17.49 -25.14
CA LYS A 439 -1.35 -18.35 -24.46
C LYS A 439 -0.71 -19.41 -23.57
N SER A 440 0.60 -19.59 -23.67
CA SER A 440 1.33 -20.62 -22.95
C SER A 440 2.71 -20.15 -22.54
N VAL A 441 3.19 -20.68 -21.41
CA VAL A 441 4.58 -20.51 -20.93
C VAL A 441 5.63 -21.07 -21.91
N ASN A 442 5.23 -21.93 -22.85
CA ASN A 442 6.13 -22.52 -23.85
C ASN A 442 6.21 -21.70 -25.16
N GLU A 443 5.47 -20.60 -25.25
CA GLU A 443 5.47 -19.70 -26.41
C GLU A 443 6.44 -18.54 -26.20
N GLN A 444 7.16 -18.18 -27.26
CA GLN A 444 7.99 -16.98 -27.26
C GLN A 444 7.10 -15.73 -27.21
N VAL A 445 7.43 -14.79 -26.32
CA VAL A 445 6.72 -13.51 -26.25
C VAL A 445 6.83 -12.73 -27.56
N GLY A 446 7.97 -12.89 -28.25
CA GLY A 446 8.21 -12.37 -29.59
C GLY A 446 8.28 -10.85 -29.66
N VAL A 447 8.11 -10.34 -30.87
CA VAL A 447 8.21 -8.92 -31.19
C VAL A 447 6.99 -8.16 -30.67
N PHE A 448 7.18 -6.92 -30.24
CA PHE A 448 6.11 -6.04 -29.77
C PHE A 448 5.02 -5.80 -30.83
N LYS A 449 3.76 -5.79 -30.38
CA LYS A 449 2.61 -5.32 -31.15
C LYS A 449 2.43 -3.82 -30.95
N GLU A 450 2.05 -3.12 -32.02
CA GLU A 450 1.72 -1.70 -31.96
C GLU A 450 0.20 -1.50 -31.99
N PHE A 451 -0.33 -0.78 -31.00
CA PHE A 451 -1.72 -0.33 -30.98
C PHE A 451 -1.77 1.20 -31.02
N LYS A 452 -2.73 1.77 -31.75
CA LYS A 452 -3.04 3.20 -31.63
C LYS A 452 -3.57 3.47 -30.22
N ARG A 453 -3.05 4.48 -29.53
CA ARG A 453 -3.53 4.81 -28.16
C ARG A 453 -5.03 5.14 -28.16
N ALA A 454 -5.53 5.77 -29.22
CA ALA A 454 -6.96 6.02 -29.45
C ALA A 454 -7.86 4.78 -29.38
N ASN A 455 -7.33 3.58 -29.69
CA ASN A 455 -8.07 2.32 -29.60
C ASN A 455 -7.76 1.56 -28.31
N LEU A 456 -6.54 1.68 -27.80
CA LEU A 456 -6.06 0.93 -26.64
C LEU A 456 -6.56 1.53 -25.33
N ASN A 457 -6.35 2.83 -25.11
CA ASN A 457 -6.59 3.48 -23.84
C ASN A 457 -8.07 3.47 -23.44
N PRO A 458 -9.02 3.90 -24.29
CA PRO A 458 -10.45 3.85 -23.93
C PRO A 458 -11.00 2.43 -23.70
N ALA A 459 -10.41 1.43 -24.36
CA ALA A 459 -10.83 0.03 -24.23
C ALA A 459 -10.29 -0.64 -22.96
N LEU A 460 -9.14 -0.20 -22.45
CA LEU A 460 -8.45 -0.84 -21.32
C LEU A 460 -8.55 -0.04 -20.02
N LEU A 461 -8.64 1.29 -20.08
CA LEU A 461 -8.42 2.15 -18.92
C LEU A 461 -9.69 2.95 -18.62
N ASP A 462 -10.11 2.89 -17.37
CA ASP A 462 -11.11 3.80 -16.83
C ASP A 462 -10.51 4.62 -15.69
N ILE A 463 -9.79 5.69 -16.07
CA ILE A 463 -8.97 6.49 -15.17
C ILE A 463 -9.34 7.96 -15.32
N ALA A 464 -9.74 8.59 -14.23
CA ALA A 464 -10.11 10.00 -14.20
C ALA A 464 -9.98 10.56 -12.78
N PHE A 465 -9.81 11.89 -12.68
CA PHE A 465 -9.97 12.56 -11.40
C PHE A 465 -11.43 12.55 -10.96
N ALA A 466 -11.65 12.52 -9.64
CA ALA A 466 -12.96 12.50 -9.02
C ALA A 466 -13.32 13.86 -8.40
N GLY A 467 -14.56 14.31 -8.59
CA GLY A 467 -15.07 15.54 -8.02
C GLY A 467 -14.55 16.79 -8.71
N GLN A 468 -13.86 17.64 -7.97
CA GLN A 468 -13.34 18.93 -8.43
C GLN A 468 -11.86 19.09 -8.04
N PRO A 469 -11.09 19.93 -8.76
CA PRO A 469 -9.71 20.23 -8.40
C PRO A 469 -9.57 20.68 -6.95
N LEU A 470 -8.55 20.17 -6.26
CA LEU A 470 -8.15 20.56 -4.91
C LEU A 470 -6.62 20.65 -4.81
N ALA A 471 -6.11 21.08 -3.65
CA ALA A 471 -4.66 21.24 -3.43
C ALA A 471 -3.97 22.06 -4.54
N CYS A 472 -4.64 23.13 -5.00
CA CYS A 472 -4.18 23.97 -6.09
C CYS A 472 -4.40 25.46 -5.78
N SER A 473 -3.58 26.34 -6.37
CA SER A 473 -3.90 27.77 -6.44
C SER A 473 -5.11 27.98 -7.34
N ALA A 474 -5.87 29.06 -7.13
CA ALA A 474 -7.14 29.28 -7.85
C ALA A 474 -6.99 29.20 -9.38
N SER A 475 -5.99 29.88 -9.95
CA SER A 475 -5.73 29.83 -11.40
C SER A 475 -5.31 28.45 -11.89
N THR A 476 -4.47 27.73 -11.13
CA THR A 476 -4.05 26.37 -11.49
C THR A 476 -5.21 25.38 -11.38
N CYS A 477 -6.13 25.54 -10.42
CA CYS A 477 -7.35 24.73 -10.36
C CYS A 477 -8.20 24.86 -11.63
N ASP A 478 -8.30 26.07 -12.21
CA ASP A 478 -9.02 26.28 -13.46
C ASP A 478 -8.33 25.58 -14.65
N THR A 479 -7.00 25.62 -14.69
CA THR A 479 -6.21 24.85 -15.67
C THR A 479 -6.45 23.36 -15.54
N LEU A 480 -6.34 22.79 -14.32
CA LEU A 480 -6.57 21.37 -14.06
C LEU A 480 -7.98 20.94 -14.48
N ARG A 481 -8.99 21.79 -14.22
CA ARG A 481 -10.37 21.54 -14.66
C ARG A 481 -10.51 21.47 -16.18
N ALA A 482 -9.74 22.28 -16.90
CA ALA A 482 -9.80 22.37 -18.35
C ALA A 482 -9.08 21.23 -19.08
N ILE A 483 -7.96 20.74 -18.53
CA ILE A 483 -7.08 19.78 -19.24
C ILE A 483 -7.33 18.31 -18.88
N TYR A 484 -7.90 18.02 -17.71
CA TYR A 484 -8.11 16.64 -17.25
C TYR A 484 -9.58 16.23 -17.28
N PRO A 485 -9.87 14.93 -17.48
CA PRO A 485 -11.20 14.39 -17.28
C PRO A 485 -11.54 14.32 -15.78
N TRP A 486 -12.65 14.96 -15.41
CA TRP A 486 -13.25 14.91 -14.08
C TRP A 486 -14.55 14.11 -14.13
N ARG A 487 -14.74 13.20 -13.17
CA ARG A 487 -15.95 12.37 -13.03
C ARG A 487 -16.45 12.39 -11.60
N GLU A 488 -17.65 11.89 -11.38
CA GLU A 488 -18.20 11.75 -10.04
C GLU A 488 -17.40 10.74 -9.20
N TYR A 489 -17.45 10.92 -7.88
CA TYR A 489 -16.95 9.92 -6.95
C TYR A 489 -17.73 8.62 -7.12
N GLN A 490 -17.01 7.50 -7.04
CA GLN A 490 -17.62 6.17 -6.99
C GLN A 490 -17.78 5.71 -5.55
N SER A 491 -18.94 5.14 -5.25
CA SER A 491 -19.17 4.33 -4.07
C SER A 491 -18.31 3.06 -4.10
N LEU A 492 -18.18 2.40 -2.95
CA LEU A 492 -17.48 1.12 -2.86
C LEU A 492 -18.14 0.04 -3.72
N GLY A 493 -19.47 0.05 -3.83
CA GLY A 493 -20.22 -0.91 -4.65
C GLY A 493 -19.98 -0.72 -6.15
N GLU A 494 -19.92 0.52 -6.62
CA GLU A 494 -19.61 0.85 -8.02
C GLU A 494 -18.17 0.49 -8.37
N ALA A 495 -17.20 0.90 -7.54
CA ALA A 495 -15.80 0.53 -7.74
C ALA A 495 -15.59 -1.00 -7.62
N GLY A 496 -16.40 -1.67 -6.80
CA GLY A 496 -16.40 -3.12 -6.64
C GLY A 496 -16.84 -3.91 -7.88
N GLN A 497 -17.43 -3.26 -8.89
CA GLN A 497 -17.79 -3.91 -10.17
C GLN A 497 -16.62 -4.12 -11.12
N TYR A 498 -15.42 -3.58 -10.82
CA TYR A 498 -14.26 -3.65 -11.70
C TYR A 498 -13.36 -4.84 -11.35
N LYS A 499 -13.03 -5.67 -12.34
CA LYS A 499 -12.07 -6.79 -12.20
C LYS A 499 -10.68 -6.30 -11.82
N TYR A 500 -10.26 -5.16 -12.37
CA TYR A 500 -8.91 -4.62 -12.21
C TYR A 500 -8.97 -3.22 -11.60
N VAL A 501 -8.16 -2.95 -10.57
CA VAL A 501 -8.13 -1.64 -9.90
C VAL A 501 -6.70 -1.21 -9.64
N LEU A 502 -6.39 0.05 -9.92
CA LEU A 502 -5.08 0.64 -9.68
C LEU A 502 -5.01 1.34 -8.31
N ASP A 503 -3.96 1.06 -7.57
CA ASP A 503 -3.53 1.73 -6.35
C ASP A 503 -2.31 2.59 -6.67
N VAL A 504 -2.43 3.90 -6.48
CA VAL A 504 -1.32 4.87 -6.57
C VAL A 504 -1.31 5.73 -5.33
N ASP A 505 -0.12 6.21 -5.00
CA ASP A 505 0.18 7.12 -3.90
C ASP A 505 -0.63 8.42 -3.96
N GLY A 506 -0.66 9.15 -2.86
CA GLY A 506 -1.19 10.51 -2.77
C GLY A 506 -0.09 11.46 -2.29
N ASN A 507 -0.41 12.37 -1.37
CA ASN A 507 0.62 13.21 -0.73
C ASN A 507 1.66 12.37 0.04
N GLY A 508 1.23 11.21 0.55
CA GLY A 508 2.07 10.12 1.05
C GLY A 508 1.66 8.80 0.40
N TRP A 509 1.77 7.69 1.12
CA TRP A 509 1.28 6.39 0.67
C TRP A 509 -0.24 6.37 0.38
N SER A 510 -0.69 5.37 -0.37
CA SER A 510 -2.13 5.16 -0.60
C SER A 510 -2.83 4.54 0.63
N GLY A 511 -3.55 5.38 1.38
CA GLY A 511 -4.49 4.93 2.41
C GLY A 511 -5.67 4.08 1.90
N ARG A 512 -5.77 3.84 0.59
CA ARG A 512 -6.85 3.03 -0.02
C ARG A 512 -6.46 1.56 -0.14
N PHE A 513 -5.18 1.22 -0.08
CA PHE A 513 -4.73 -0.12 -0.49
C PHE A 513 -5.45 -1.25 0.26
N LYS A 514 -5.62 -1.12 1.59
CA LYS A 514 -6.36 -2.08 2.41
C LYS A 514 -7.78 -2.36 1.91
N ARG A 515 -8.56 -1.31 1.62
CA ARG A 515 -9.93 -1.49 1.08
C ARG A 515 -9.90 -2.04 -0.34
N LEU A 516 -8.91 -1.67 -1.16
CA LEU A 516 -8.82 -2.14 -2.53
C LEU A 516 -8.47 -3.62 -2.60
N ILE A 517 -7.39 -4.07 -1.95
CA ILE A 517 -6.98 -5.47 -1.98
C ILE A 517 -8.01 -6.42 -1.36
N THR A 518 -8.92 -5.86 -0.56
CA THR A 518 -10.03 -6.63 -0.02
C THR A 518 -11.14 -6.84 -1.07
N SER A 519 -11.21 -6.17 -2.23
CA SER A 519 -12.43 -6.07 -3.07
C SER A 519 -12.79 -7.21 -4.01
N ASN A 520 -12.16 -8.38 -3.90
CA ASN A 520 -12.20 -9.44 -4.93
C ASN A 520 -11.69 -8.95 -6.31
N SER A 521 -11.06 -7.78 -6.41
CA SER A 521 -10.47 -7.27 -7.64
C SER A 521 -8.97 -7.55 -7.66
N LEU A 522 -8.39 -7.68 -8.85
CA LEU A 522 -6.94 -7.72 -9.02
C LEU A 522 -6.39 -6.29 -8.87
N ILE A 523 -5.53 -6.10 -7.88
CA ILE A 523 -4.94 -4.78 -7.62
C ILE A 523 -3.61 -4.65 -8.33
N PHE A 524 -3.48 -3.59 -9.11
CA PHE A 524 -2.22 -3.07 -9.63
C PHE A 524 -1.74 -2.00 -8.65
N LYS A 525 -0.49 -2.04 -8.19
CA LYS A 525 0.03 -1.07 -7.21
C LYS A 525 1.31 -0.42 -7.73
N SER A 526 1.29 0.90 -7.85
CA SER A 526 2.44 1.75 -8.15
C SER A 526 2.70 2.66 -6.96
N THR A 527 3.85 2.49 -6.30
CA THR A 527 4.20 3.25 -5.10
C THR A 527 5.71 3.45 -4.94
N ILE A 528 6.11 4.52 -4.25
CA ILE A 528 7.49 4.71 -3.74
C ILE A 528 7.60 4.50 -2.23
N TYR A 529 6.49 4.23 -1.54
CA TYR A 529 6.46 4.11 -0.08
C TYR A 529 6.44 2.63 0.33
N PRO A 530 7.54 2.08 0.85
CA PRO A 530 7.50 0.81 1.53
C PRO A 530 6.72 0.95 2.84
N GLU A 531 5.54 0.32 2.91
CA GLU A 531 4.63 0.38 4.05
C GLU A 531 5.00 -0.68 5.13
N TRP A 532 4.41 -0.58 6.33
CA TRP A 532 4.72 -1.45 7.48
C TRP A 532 4.54 -2.96 7.22
N PHE A 533 3.72 -3.35 6.24
CA PHE A 533 3.45 -4.74 5.89
C PHE A 533 4.36 -5.28 4.77
N VAL A 534 5.32 -4.49 4.27
CA VAL A 534 6.13 -4.82 3.07
C VAL A 534 6.81 -6.19 3.16
N ASP A 535 7.27 -6.59 4.35
CA ASP A 535 7.94 -7.88 4.59
C ASP A 535 6.96 -9.08 4.57
N ARG A 536 5.67 -8.78 4.81
CA ARG A 536 4.59 -9.76 4.99
C ARG A 536 3.66 -9.87 3.77
N VAL A 537 3.84 -9.04 2.74
CA VAL A 537 3.14 -9.12 1.45
C VAL A 537 4.08 -9.61 0.36
N GLN A 538 3.55 -10.22 -0.70
CA GLN A 538 4.33 -10.71 -1.84
C GLN A 538 3.73 -10.19 -3.16
N PRO A 539 4.44 -9.33 -3.91
CA PRO A 539 4.07 -8.97 -5.28
C PRO A 539 3.96 -10.22 -6.17
N TRP A 540 3.07 -10.21 -7.15
CA TRP A 540 2.70 -11.34 -8.03
C TRP A 540 1.96 -12.51 -7.35
N VAL A 541 1.84 -12.51 -6.02
CA VAL A 541 0.95 -13.43 -5.27
C VAL A 541 -0.28 -12.70 -4.76
N HIS A 542 -0.10 -11.49 -4.21
CA HIS A 542 -1.20 -10.71 -3.61
C HIS A 542 -1.67 -9.53 -4.44
N TYR A 543 -0.80 -8.98 -5.30
CA TYR A 543 -1.08 -7.83 -6.18
C TYR A 543 -0.06 -7.77 -7.32
N VAL A 544 -0.34 -6.98 -8.35
CA VAL A 544 0.57 -6.73 -9.48
C VAL A 544 1.35 -5.44 -9.24
N PRO A 545 2.69 -5.47 -9.05
CA PRO A 545 3.49 -4.24 -8.96
C PRO A 545 3.58 -3.55 -10.33
N VAL A 546 3.50 -2.22 -10.35
CA VAL A 546 3.57 -1.39 -11.56
C VAL A 546 4.61 -0.29 -11.35
N GLN A 547 5.43 -0.01 -12.37
CA GLN A 547 6.42 1.06 -12.32
C GLN A 547 5.76 2.45 -12.26
N VAL A 548 6.39 3.39 -11.56
CA VAL A 548 5.84 4.75 -11.36
C VAL A 548 5.73 5.54 -12.67
N ASP A 549 6.57 5.23 -13.65
CA ASP A 549 6.50 5.77 -15.02
C ASP A 549 5.43 5.09 -15.91
N LEU A 550 4.72 4.10 -15.36
CA LEU A 550 3.67 3.30 -16.01
C LEU A 550 4.12 2.53 -17.24
N SER A 551 5.44 2.34 -17.43
CA SER A 551 6.01 1.74 -18.65
C SER A 551 5.66 0.25 -18.84
N ASP A 552 5.24 -0.43 -17.77
CA ASP A 552 4.78 -1.81 -17.74
C ASP A 552 3.26 -1.97 -17.52
N LEU A 553 2.50 -0.87 -17.45
CA LEU A 553 1.07 -0.89 -17.14
C LEU A 553 0.25 -1.58 -18.23
N HIS A 554 0.41 -1.16 -19.49
CA HIS A 554 -0.32 -1.75 -20.61
C HIS A 554 0.03 -3.23 -20.78
N ASP A 555 1.32 -3.58 -20.71
CA ASP A 555 1.77 -4.96 -20.86
C ASP A 555 1.21 -5.86 -19.75
N SER A 556 1.26 -5.39 -18.50
CA SER A 556 0.72 -6.14 -17.36
C SER A 556 -0.78 -6.33 -17.46
N LEU A 557 -1.53 -5.28 -17.82
CA LEU A 557 -2.98 -5.38 -17.96
C LEU A 557 -3.38 -6.28 -19.13
N LEU A 558 -2.72 -6.16 -20.28
CA LEU A 558 -2.98 -7.00 -21.46
C LEU A 558 -2.72 -8.48 -21.18
N PHE A 559 -1.73 -8.82 -20.35
CA PHE A 559 -1.51 -10.20 -19.94
C PHE A 559 -2.74 -10.76 -19.21
N PHE A 560 -3.26 -10.06 -18.20
CA PHE A 560 -4.39 -10.57 -17.41
C PHE A 560 -5.72 -10.46 -18.15
N ARG A 561 -6.01 -9.31 -18.75
CA ARG A 561 -7.30 -8.97 -19.36
C ARG A 561 -7.42 -9.40 -20.82
N GLY A 562 -6.31 -9.61 -21.50
CA GLY A 562 -6.26 -9.79 -22.95
C GLY A 562 -6.26 -8.46 -23.71
N ASP A 563 -6.16 -8.56 -25.03
CA ASP A 563 -6.21 -7.41 -25.95
C ASP A 563 -7.56 -6.68 -25.92
N PRO A 564 -7.79 -5.58 -26.67
CA PRO A 564 -9.09 -4.89 -26.69
C PRO A 564 -10.33 -5.80 -26.85
N ASN A 565 -10.21 -6.94 -27.52
CA ASN A 565 -11.28 -7.93 -27.72
C ASN A 565 -11.34 -9.01 -26.62
N GLY A 566 -10.41 -9.00 -25.67
CA GLY A 566 -10.25 -10.03 -24.63
C GLY A 566 -9.39 -11.22 -25.08
N ASP A 567 -8.78 -11.16 -26.27
CA ASP A 567 -7.97 -12.27 -26.78
C ASP A 567 -6.65 -12.37 -26.01
N GLY A 568 -6.29 -13.60 -25.62
CA GLY A 568 -5.05 -13.87 -24.87
C GLY A 568 -5.14 -13.57 -23.37
N ALA A 569 -6.34 -13.37 -22.82
CA ALA A 569 -6.54 -13.14 -21.39
C ALA A 569 -6.10 -14.33 -20.52
N HIS A 570 -5.55 -14.01 -19.36
CA HIS A 570 -5.18 -14.95 -18.29
C HIS A 570 -6.04 -14.68 -17.05
N GLU A 571 -7.37 -14.71 -17.23
CA GLU A 571 -8.33 -14.40 -16.17
C GLU A 571 -8.24 -15.37 -14.97
N ASP A 572 -7.82 -16.61 -15.21
CA ASP A 572 -7.59 -17.60 -14.17
C ASP A 572 -6.45 -17.18 -13.22
N LEU A 573 -5.34 -16.67 -13.79
CA LEU A 573 -4.23 -16.11 -13.03
C LEU A 573 -4.65 -14.79 -12.34
N ALA A 574 -5.40 -13.94 -13.04
CA ALA A 574 -5.90 -12.70 -12.48
C ALA A 574 -6.76 -12.93 -11.23
N ARG A 575 -7.72 -13.87 -11.35
CA ARG A 575 -8.58 -14.32 -10.26
C ARG A 575 -7.79 -14.94 -9.12
N LYS A 576 -6.78 -15.77 -9.41
CA LYS A 576 -5.92 -16.37 -8.38
C LYS A 576 -5.24 -15.30 -7.53
N ILE A 577 -4.64 -14.28 -8.15
CA ILE A 577 -3.97 -13.18 -7.44
C ILE A 577 -5.00 -12.33 -6.68
N ALA A 578 -6.13 -11.97 -7.30
CA ALA A 578 -7.20 -11.20 -6.65
C ALA A 578 -7.72 -11.90 -5.38
N HIS A 579 -8.00 -13.20 -5.48
CA HIS A 579 -8.46 -14.01 -4.35
C HIS A 579 -7.40 -14.12 -3.25
N THR A 580 -6.14 -14.39 -3.62
CA THR A 580 -5.05 -14.55 -2.66
C THR A 580 -4.71 -13.22 -1.98
N GLY A 581 -4.79 -12.09 -2.70
CA GLY A 581 -4.69 -10.75 -2.13
C GLY A 581 -5.79 -10.45 -1.11
N ARG A 582 -7.05 -10.77 -1.41
CA ARG A 582 -8.16 -10.63 -0.45
C ARG A 582 -7.96 -11.52 0.77
N LEU A 583 -7.58 -12.77 0.58
CA LEU A 583 -7.30 -13.69 1.69
C LEU A 583 -6.16 -13.15 2.57
N TRP A 584 -5.07 -12.69 1.96
CA TRP A 584 -3.94 -12.08 2.64
C TRP A 584 -4.39 -10.88 3.48
N SER A 585 -5.17 -9.96 2.90
CA SER A 585 -5.72 -8.82 3.63
C SER A 585 -6.49 -9.24 4.88
N LYS A 586 -7.33 -10.26 4.77
CA LYS A 586 -8.16 -10.75 5.88
C LYS A 586 -7.37 -11.53 6.95
N THR A 587 -6.14 -11.94 6.67
CA THR A 587 -5.35 -12.82 7.55
C THR A 587 -4.07 -12.19 8.09
N PHE A 588 -3.45 -11.23 7.38
CA PHE A 588 -2.19 -10.58 7.73
C PHE A 588 -2.34 -9.10 8.12
N TRP A 589 -3.52 -8.51 7.88
CA TRP A 589 -3.78 -7.09 8.08
C TRP A 589 -5.06 -6.89 8.91
N ARG A 590 -5.23 -7.65 10.00
CA ARG A 590 -6.29 -7.50 11.00
C ARG A 590 -5.85 -6.55 12.11
N LYS A 591 -6.79 -6.11 12.96
CA LYS A 591 -6.46 -5.20 14.07
C LYS A 591 -5.43 -5.85 14.99
N GLU A 592 -5.52 -7.16 15.18
CA GLU A 592 -4.56 -7.96 15.92
C GLU A 592 -3.15 -7.90 15.30
N ASP A 593 -3.03 -7.89 13.97
CA ASP A 593 -1.74 -7.75 13.28
C ASP A 593 -1.15 -6.35 13.47
N LEU A 594 -1.98 -5.30 13.44
CA LEU A 594 -1.56 -3.92 13.73
C LEU A 594 -1.05 -3.79 15.17
N ILE A 595 -1.81 -4.31 16.13
CA ILE A 595 -1.44 -4.30 17.55
C ILE A 595 -0.16 -5.12 17.76
N SER A 596 -0.03 -6.29 17.13
CA SER A 596 1.19 -7.11 17.23
C SER A 596 2.43 -6.37 16.72
N TYR A 597 2.29 -5.65 15.60
CA TYR A 597 3.38 -4.83 15.07
C TYR A 597 3.72 -3.65 15.99
N LEU A 598 2.73 -2.92 16.49
CA LEU A 598 2.96 -1.84 17.46
C LEU A 598 3.59 -2.35 18.76
N PHE A 599 3.11 -3.48 19.29
CA PHE A 599 3.68 -4.11 20.47
C PHE A 599 5.17 -4.37 20.24
N ARG A 600 5.50 -5.02 19.13
CA ARG A 600 6.89 -5.31 18.76
C ARG A 600 7.73 -4.05 18.66
N LEU A 601 7.25 -3.07 17.89
CA LEU A 601 7.93 -1.80 17.63
C LEU A 601 8.18 -1.04 18.93
N THR A 602 7.20 -0.99 19.83
CA THR A 602 7.32 -0.29 21.11
C THR A 602 8.32 -0.96 22.05
N LEU A 603 8.37 -2.30 22.10
CA LEU A 603 9.40 -3.00 22.88
C LEU A 603 10.81 -2.69 22.38
N GLU A 604 11.01 -2.73 21.06
CA GLU A 604 12.30 -2.40 20.43
C GLU A 604 12.69 -0.94 20.65
N PHE A 605 11.73 -0.03 20.50
CA PHE A 605 11.94 1.41 20.66
C PHE A 605 12.21 1.82 22.11
N ALA A 606 11.49 1.23 23.07
CA ALA A 606 11.76 1.45 24.50
C ALA A 606 13.16 0.96 24.89
N ARG A 607 13.59 -0.19 24.35
CA ARG A 607 14.96 -0.68 24.55
C ARG A 607 15.99 0.25 23.93
N LEU A 608 15.77 0.73 22.71
CA LEU A 608 16.68 1.65 22.01
C LEU A 608 16.97 2.91 22.83
N LEU A 609 15.94 3.44 23.49
CA LEU A 609 16.02 4.64 24.33
C LEU A 609 16.48 4.36 25.77
N SER A 610 16.84 3.13 26.13
CA SER A 610 17.37 2.85 27.46
C SER A 610 18.86 3.18 27.56
N ASP A 611 19.31 3.73 28.70
CA ASP A 611 20.73 3.87 29.01
C ASP A 611 21.40 2.49 29.17
N ASP A 612 20.67 1.54 29.77
CA ASP A 612 21.07 0.14 29.91
C ASP A 612 20.26 -0.75 28.95
N ARG A 613 20.63 -0.69 27.67
CA ARG A 613 20.02 -1.49 26.60
C ARG A 613 20.16 -3.00 26.84
N ASP A 614 21.18 -3.43 27.57
CA ASP A 614 21.43 -4.83 27.89
C ASP A 614 20.46 -5.36 28.97
N ALA A 615 20.15 -4.57 29.99
CA ALA A 615 19.09 -4.89 30.96
C ALA A 615 17.70 -4.98 30.32
N MET A 616 17.51 -4.33 29.16
CA MET A 616 16.31 -4.38 28.34
C MET A 616 16.31 -5.53 27.32
N THR A 617 17.20 -6.51 27.46
CA THR A 617 17.26 -7.71 26.61
C THR A 617 16.49 -8.89 27.23
N TYR A 618 15.70 -9.58 26.41
CA TYR A 618 15.07 -10.86 26.77
C TYR A 618 16.07 -12.00 26.68
N ARG A 619 16.10 -12.85 27.70
CA ARG A 619 16.86 -14.09 27.75
C ARG A 619 15.87 -15.22 28.05
N LEU A 620 15.93 -16.29 27.27
CA LEU A 620 15.01 -17.42 27.35
C LEU A 620 15.11 -18.15 28.69
#